data_AF-H1PK10-F1
#
_entry.id   AF-H1PK10-F1
#
_cell.length_a   1.000
_cell.length_b   1.000
_cell.length_c   1.000
_cell.angle_alpha   90.00
_cell.angle_beta   90.00
_cell.angle_gamma   90.00
#
_symmetry.space_group_name_H-M   'P 1'
#
loop_
_entity.id
_entity.type
_entity.pdbx_description
1 polymer ?
#
loop_
_entity_poly.entity_id
_entity_poly.type
_entity_poly.pdbx_seq_one_letter_code
_entity_poly.pdbx_strand_id
1 'polypeptide(L)'
;MIQTLALKYLALIKLHKIFRNSKKSSHLQNKGNNLLYTYMKNNKKNSKIIAGVVLFILIVCLSFFKTDLPQPLREYLGMEPSGSESIHRRGNAKVNPANPGELPDGLKVADSKQINSKDEKLVAGDVIDTFPDNAEYSFAVVNGNKPGFTEEELASSEFQSYGDLDYLGRCRPATSMLGRNMMPTEKRGSIGMIKPSGWHTKRYDKLIADKYLYNRCHLIGYQLSGQNANRKNLITGTRYLNVEGMLPFEDMVADYIKATDHHVLYRVRPLFYKNDLVARGVQMEAQSIEDDEIRFNVFIYNVQPDIQINYRNGNSKKK
;
A
#
# COMPACT_ATOMS: atom_id res chain seq x y z
N MET A 1 -23.29 -26.63 14.08
CA MET A 1 -21.95 -26.03 14.28
C MET A 1 -22.01 -24.71 15.09
N ILE A 2 -22.94 -23.79 14.79
CA ILE A 2 -23.09 -22.51 15.51
C ILE A 2 -23.54 -22.69 16.97
N GLN A 3 -24.43 -23.64 17.26
CA GLN A 3 -24.88 -23.94 18.64
C GLN A 3 -23.74 -24.46 19.54
N THR A 4 -22.80 -25.22 18.99
CA THR A 4 -21.69 -25.81 19.75
C THR A 4 -20.62 -24.79 20.14
N LEU A 5 -20.46 -23.72 19.36
CA LEU A 5 -19.59 -22.58 19.69
C LEU A 5 -20.22 -21.64 20.74
N ALA A 6 -21.53 -21.42 20.66
CA ALA A 6 -22.26 -20.60 21.63
C ALA A 6 -22.23 -21.21 23.05
N LEU A 7 -22.37 -22.53 23.17
CA LEU A 7 -22.27 -23.25 24.45
C LEU A 7 -20.87 -23.18 25.08
N LYS A 8 -19.81 -23.25 24.26
CA LYS A 8 -18.41 -23.14 24.75
C LYS A 8 -18.07 -21.72 25.21
N TYR A 9 -18.63 -20.69 24.56
CA TYR A 9 -18.42 -19.29 24.94
C TYR A 9 -19.12 -18.95 26.27
N LEU A 10 -20.35 -19.46 26.49
CA LEU A 10 -21.04 -19.30 27.78
C LEU A 10 -20.33 -19.99 28.95
N ALA A 11 -19.70 -21.15 28.72
CA ALA A 11 -18.94 -21.86 29.74
C ALA A 11 -17.69 -21.07 30.19
N LEU A 12 -17.00 -20.40 29.25
CA LEU A 12 -15.85 -19.53 29.54
C LEU A 12 -16.24 -18.29 30.35
N ILE A 13 -17.40 -17.69 30.06
CA ILE A 13 -17.92 -16.55 30.84
C ILE A 13 -18.29 -16.96 32.26
N LYS A 14 -18.90 -18.16 32.45
CA LYS A 14 -19.19 -18.70 33.79
C LYS A 14 -17.92 -18.97 34.60
N LEU A 15 -16.88 -19.55 33.99
CA LEU A 15 -15.60 -19.78 34.68
C LEU A 15 -14.94 -18.48 35.13
N HIS A 16 -14.99 -17.44 34.30
CA HIS A 16 -14.39 -16.13 34.63
C HIS A 16 -15.11 -15.43 35.80
N LYS A 17 -16.43 -15.61 35.91
CA LYS A 17 -17.26 -15.07 37.01
C LYS A 17 -16.96 -15.78 38.35
N ILE A 18 -16.72 -17.10 38.32
CA ILE A 18 -16.35 -17.89 39.51
C ILE A 18 -14.96 -17.47 40.03
N PHE A 19 -13.99 -17.25 39.14
CA PHE A 19 -12.65 -16.79 39.51
C PHE A 19 -12.62 -15.36 40.10
N ARG A 20 -13.54 -14.49 39.67
CA ARG A 20 -13.63 -13.11 40.19
C ARG A 20 -14.13 -13.08 41.64
N ASN A 21 -14.94 -14.05 42.05
CA ASN A 21 -15.49 -14.15 43.40
C ASN A 21 -14.58 -14.87 44.41
N SER A 22 -13.59 -15.64 43.95
CA SER A 22 -12.68 -16.40 44.83
C SER A 22 -11.53 -15.56 45.43
N LYS A 23 -11.37 -14.28 45.04
CA LYS A 23 -10.32 -13.38 45.54
C LYS A 23 -10.62 -12.73 46.91
N LYS A 24 -11.74 -13.06 47.55
CA LYS A 24 -12.10 -12.57 48.90
C LYS A 24 -12.22 -13.72 49.89
N SER A 25 -11.11 -14.21 50.40
CA SER A 25 -11.03 -14.74 51.77
C SER A 25 -9.58 -15.13 52.08
N SER A 26 -8.94 -14.34 52.92
CA SER A 26 -7.62 -14.59 53.48
C SER A 26 -7.77 -15.32 54.81
N HIS A 27 -7.82 -16.65 54.79
CA HIS A 27 -7.42 -17.49 55.92
C HIS A 27 -7.29 -18.93 55.45
N LEU A 28 -6.27 -19.64 55.94
CA LEU A 28 -5.91 -21.05 55.66
C LEU A 28 -4.74 -21.23 54.69
N GLN A 29 -3.57 -20.71 55.07
CA GLN A 29 -2.29 -21.33 54.75
C GLN A 29 -2.05 -22.52 55.70
N ASN A 30 -1.98 -23.74 55.17
CA ASN A 30 -0.81 -24.63 55.27
C ASN A 30 -1.17 -26.12 55.05
N LYS A 31 -0.29 -26.81 54.31
CA LYS A 31 -0.22 -28.26 53.98
C LYS A 31 -0.97 -28.84 52.76
N GLY A 32 -1.66 -28.06 51.93
CA GLY A 32 -2.24 -28.53 50.65
C GLY A 32 -1.48 -28.13 49.36
N ASN A 33 -0.43 -27.32 49.46
CA ASN A 33 0.06 -26.53 48.31
C ASN A 33 1.05 -27.22 47.36
N ASN A 34 1.46 -28.46 47.60
CA ASN A 34 2.44 -29.11 46.71
C ASN A 34 1.82 -29.90 45.54
N LEU A 35 0.59 -30.42 45.69
CA LEU A 35 -0.08 -31.13 44.57
C LEU A 35 -0.74 -30.16 43.59
N LEU A 36 -1.42 -29.12 44.10
CA LEU A 36 -2.12 -28.14 43.27
C LEU A 36 -1.14 -27.27 42.49
N TYR A 37 0.00 -26.88 43.07
CA TYR A 37 1.03 -26.10 42.38
C TYR A 37 1.72 -26.93 41.28
N THR A 38 1.99 -28.22 41.54
CA THR A 38 2.59 -29.13 40.56
C THR A 38 1.61 -29.47 39.43
N TYR A 39 0.33 -29.68 39.76
CA TYR A 39 -0.76 -29.84 38.80
C TYR A 39 -0.94 -28.56 37.95
N MET A 40 -0.99 -27.37 38.56
CA MET A 40 -1.13 -26.10 37.85
C MET A 40 0.09 -25.74 36.99
N LYS A 41 1.31 -26.12 37.39
CA LYS A 41 2.55 -25.89 36.61
C LYS A 41 2.64 -26.80 35.39
N ASN A 42 2.28 -28.07 35.52
CA ASN A 42 2.15 -28.99 34.38
C ASN A 42 0.97 -28.62 33.47
N ASN A 43 -0.16 -28.16 34.04
CA ASN A 43 -1.32 -27.72 33.27
C ASN A 43 -1.08 -26.37 32.59
N LYS A 44 -0.22 -25.47 33.10
CA LYS A 44 0.23 -24.26 32.38
C LYS A 44 1.14 -24.58 31.20
N LYS A 45 2.05 -25.56 31.34
CA LYS A 45 2.93 -25.99 30.24
C LYS A 45 2.11 -26.70 29.15
N ASN A 46 1.21 -27.60 29.55
CA ASN A 46 0.28 -28.28 28.65
C ASN A 46 -0.76 -27.31 28.06
N SER A 47 -1.24 -26.31 28.81
CA SER A 47 -2.13 -25.24 28.30
C SER A 47 -1.43 -24.37 27.27
N LYS A 48 -0.14 -24.05 27.44
CA LYS A 48 0.63 -23.31 26.43
C LYS A 48 0.90 -24.14 25.19
N ILE A 49 1.17 -25.45 25.35
CA ILE A 49 1.33 -26.38 24.23
C ILE A 49 0.01 -26.58 23.49
N ILE A 50 -1.11 -26.80 24.21
CA ILE A 50 -2.45 -26.94 23.64
C ILE A 50 -2.90 -25.63 22.99
N ALA A 51 -2.65 -24.46 23.60
CA ALA A 51 -2.93 -23.17 22.98
C ALA A 51 -2.05 -22.93 21.74
N GLY A 52 -0.79 -23.35 21.78
CA GLY A 52 0.12 -23.31 20.63
C GLY A 52 -0.33 -24.24 19.50
N VAL A 53 -0.79 -25.45 19.82
CA VAL A 53 -1.33 -26.43 18.86
C VAL A 53 -2.68 -25.97 18.30
N VAL A 54 -3.55 -25.40 19.12
CA VAL A 54 -4.83 -24.82 18.66
C VAL A 54 -4.58 -23.60 17.78
N LEU A 55 -3.62 -22.73 18.13
CA LEU A 55 -3.21 -21.60 17.32
C LEU A 55 -2.55 -22.06 16.01
N PHE A 56 -1.72 -23.11 16.06
CA PHE A 56 -1.09 -23.70 14.89
C PHE A 56 -2.12 -24.37 13.97
N ILE A 57 -3.06 -25.14 14.52
CA ILE A 57 -4.18 -25.72 13.75
C ILE A 57 -5.06 -24.61 13.19
N LEU A 58 -5.31 -23.51 13.93
CA LEU A 58 -6.01 -22.33 13.40
C LEU A 58 -5.22 -21.69 12.25
N ILE A 59 -3.91 -21.51 12.37
CA ILE A 59 -3.05 -20.96 11.31
C ILE A 59 -3.02 -21.89 10.08
N VAL A 60 -2.95 -23.20 10.29
CA VAL A 60 -2.97 -24.22 9.23
C VAL A 60 -4.35 -24.27 8.58
N CYS A 61 -5.44 -24.29 9.34
CA CYS A 61 -6.80 -24.19 8.79
C CYS A 61 -7.01 -22.86 8.05
N LEU A 62 -6.52 -21.74 8.57
CA LEU A 62 -6.56 -20.43 7.90
C LEU A 62 -5.69 -20.40 6.63
N SER A 63 -4.62 -21.20 6.57
CA SER A 63 -3.81 -21.34 5.35
C SER A 63 -4.55 -22.06 4.21
N PHE A 64 -5.59 -22.84 4.51
CA PHE A 64 -6.50 -23.44 3.52
C PHE A 64 -7.63 -22.49 3.07
N PHE A 65 -7.89 -21.40 3.80
CA PHE A 65 -8.91 -20.38 3.49
C PHE A 65 -8.32 -18.99 3.18
N LYS A 66 -7.08 -18.93 2.64
CA LYS A 66 -6.39 -17.66 2.35
C LYS A 66 -7.23 -16.68 1.52
N THR A 67 -8.11 -17.19 0.66
CA THR A 67 -8.95 -16.41 -0.25
C THR A 67 -10.14 -15.72 0.41
N ASP A 68 -10.58 -16.15 1.61
CA ASP A 68 -11.85 -15.68 2.22
C ASP A 68 -11.69 -14.81 3.49
N LEU A 69 -10.46 -14.52 3.91
CA LEU A 69 -10.21 -13.68 5.10
C LEU A 69 -10.56 -12.20 4.87
N PRO A 70 -11.30 -11.53 5.78
CA PRO A 70 -11.51 -10.08 5.74
C PRO A 70 -10.17 -9.32 5.88
N GLN A 71 -9.95 -8.26 5.09
CA GLN A 71 -8.68 -7.51 5.09
C GLN A 71 -8.21 -6.97 6.46
N PRO A 72 -9.04 -6.65 7.49
CA PRO A 72 -8.51 -6.21 8.79
C PRO A 72 -7.83 -7.37 9.53
N LEU A 73 -8.29 -8.60 9.28
CA LEU A 73 -7.68 -9.83 9.77
C LEU A 73 -6.47 -10.21 8.93
N ARG A 74 -6.52 -10.01 7.61
CA ARG A 74 -5.33 -10.15 6.75
C ARG A 74 -4.23 -9.16 7.16
N GLU A 75 -4.57 -7.91 7.44
CA GLU A 75 -3.68 -6.85 7.95
C GLU A 75 -3.09 -7.21 9.32
N TYR A 76 -3.92 -7.72 10.25
CA TYR A 76 -3.43 -8.24 11.54
C TYR A 76 -2.46 -9.41 11.38
N LEU A 77 -2.67 -10.25 10.36
CA LEU A 77 -1.84 -11.41 10.04
C LEU A 77 -0.71 -11.10 9.04
N GLY A 78 -0.56 -9.84 8.61
CA GLY A 78 0.42 -9.43 7.63
C GLY A 78 0.22 -10.01 6.21
N MET A 79 -0.97 -10.49 5.88
CA MET A 79 -1.31 -11.04 4.57
C MET A 79 -1.84 -9.92 3.65
N GLU A 80 -1.24 -9.72 2.49
CA GLU A 80 -1.77 -8.86 1.41
C GLU A 80 -2.21 -9.76 0.23
N PRO A 81 -3.07 -9.28 -0.69
CA PRO A 81 -3.37 -10.03 -1.91
C PRO A 81 -2.05 -10.34 -2.62
N SER A 82 -1.84 -11.60 -3.00
CA SER A 82 -0.67 -11.99 -3.77
C SER A 82 -0.64 -11.19 -5.07
N GLY A 83 0.55 -10.76 -5.53
CA GLY A 83 0.74 -10.08 -6.83
C GLY A 83 0.26 -10.88 -8.06
N SER A 84 -0.25 -12.11 -7.88
CA SER A 84 -0.98 -12.85 -8.92
C SER A 84 -2.48 -12.54 -8.97
N GLU A 85 -3.10 -11.99 -7.92
CA GLU A 85 -4.50 -11.53 -7.92
C GLU A 85 -4.65 -10.15 -8.58
N SER A 86 -3.59 -9.34 -8.66
CA SER A 86 -3.57 -8.09 -9.44
C SER A 86 -3.61 -8.33 -10.95
N ILE A 87 -3.27 -9.53 -11.41
CA ILE A 87 -3.29 -9.90 -12.83
C ILE A 87 -4.73 -10.03 -13.36
N HIS A 88 -5.73 -10.22 -12.48
CA HIS A 88 -7.08 -10.59 -12.88
C HIS A 88 -8.12 -9.46 -12.90
N ARG A 89 -7.68 -8.19 -12.89
CA ARG A 89 -8.50 -7.04 -13.29
C ARG A 89 -7.68 -6.06 -14.13
N ARG A 90 -7.15 -6.52 -15.28
CA ARG A 90 -6.66 -5.64 -16.35
C ARG A 90 -7.83 -4.83 -16.89
N GLY A 91 -8.11 -3.68 -16.28
CA GLY A 91 -8.94 -2.65 -16.89
C GLY A 91 -8.12 -1.92 -17.94
N ASN A 92 -8.25 -2.33 -19.20
CA ASN A 92 -7.98 -1.59 -20.45
C ASN A 92 -6.62 -0.90 -20.71
N ALA A 93 -5.73 -0.72 -19.73
CA ALA A 93 -4.43 -0.13 -19.96
C ALA A 93 -3.48 -1.13 -20.62
N LYS A 94 -3.07 -0.83 -21.86
CA LYS A 94 -2.10 -1.61 -22.62
C LYS A 94 -0.84 -0.78 -22.77
N VAL A 95 0.28 -1.32 -22.32
CA VAL A 95 1.60 -0.81 -22.70
C VAL A 95 1.86 -1.31 -24.12
N ASN A 96 2.34 -0.44 -25.00
CA ASN A 96 2.70 -0.81 -26.36
C ASN A 96 4.13 -1.36 -26.38
N PRO A 97 4.35 -2.67 -26.54
CA PRO A 97 5.71 -3.23 -26.55
C PRO A 97 6.54 -2.80 -27.77
N ALA A 98 5.90 -2.27 -28.82
CA ALA A 98 6.58 -1.76 -30.01
C ALA A 98 6.99 -0.27 -29.87
N ASN A 99 6.48 0.43 -28.86
CA ASN A 99 6.81 1.81 -28.56
C ASN A 99 6.71 2.03 -27.04
N PRO A 100 7.69 1.54 -26.25
CA PRO A 100 7.62 1.51 -24.80
C PRO A 100 7.47 2.89 -24.14
N GLY A 101 7.80 3.99 -24.82
CA GLY A 101 7.65 5.36 -24.30
C GLY A 101 6.29 6.01 -24.51
N GLU A 102 5.39 5.36 -25.25
CA GLU A 102 4.04 5.86 -25.48
C GLU A 102 3.22 5.78 -24.19
N LEU A 103 2.59 6.89 -23.78
CA LEU A 103 1.79 6.93 -22.54
C LEU A 103 0.74 5.79 -22.55
N PRO A 104 0.49 5.12 -21.41
CA PRO A 104 -0.37 3.96 -21.40
C PRO A 104 -1.79 4.28 -21.91
N ASP A 105 -2.25 3.51 -22.90
CA ASP A 105 -3.58 3.67 -23.50
C ASP A 105 -4.70 3.38 -22.49
N GLY A 106 -5.91 3.88 -22.75
CA GLY A 106 -7.11 3.53 -21.96
C GLY A 106 -7.19 4.17 -20.57
N LEU A 107 -6.17 4.94 -20.17
CA LEU A 107 -6.22 5.81 -19.01
C LEU A 107 -7.00 7.09 -19.33
N LYS A 108 -7.76 7.59 -18.35
CA LYS A 108 -8.47 8.85 -18.50
C LYS A 108 -7.51 10.01 -18.23
N VAL A 109 -7.10 10.71 -19.28
CA VAL A 109 -6.18 11.85 -19.21
C VAL A 109 -6.96 13.13 -18.96
N ALA A 110 -6.52 13.94 -18.00
CA ALA A 110 -7.08 15.27 -17.77
C ALA A 110 -6.72 16.21 -18.93
N ASP A 111 -7.71 16.95 -19.42
CA ASP A 111 -7.50 17.94 -20.47
C ASP A 111 -6.70 19.12 -19.90
N SER A 112 -5.51 19.36 -20.45
CA SER A 112 -4.61 20.41 -19.98
C SER A 112 -5.24 21.80 -20.06
N LYS A 113 -6.16 22.04 -21.00
CA LYS A 113 -6.89 23.31 -21.14
C LYS A 113 -7.93 23.55 -20.03
N GLN A 114 -8.39 22.49 -19.37
CA GLN A 114 -9.29 22.59 -18.22
C GLN A 114 -8.53 22.91 -16.92
N ILE A 115 -7.22 22.62 -16.89
CA ILE A 115 -6.33 22.80 -15.74
C ILE A 115 -5.65 24.19 -15.79
N ASN A 116 -5.26 24.66 -16.97
CA ASN A 116 -4.72 26.01 -17.13
C ASN A 116 -5.34 26.68 -18.36
N SER A 117 -5.96 27.84 -18.13
CA SER A 117 -6.61 28.65 -19.18
C SER A 117 -5.63 29.53 -19.96
N LYS A 118 -4.39 29.66 -19.46
CA LYS A 118 -3.27 30.26 -20.17
C LYS A 118 -2.51 29.10 -20.82
N ASP A 119 -2.15 29.21 -22.11
CA ASP A 119 -1.43 28.19 -22.89
C ASP A 119 0.02 27.91 -22.39
N GLU A 120 0.28 28.05 -21.09
CA GLU A 120 1.54 27.78 -20.42
C GLU A 120 1.64 26.29 -20.03
N LYS A 121 2.87 25.76 -20.02
CA LYS A 121 3.11 24.37 -19.62
C LYS A 121 2.67 24.12 -18.18
N LEU A 122 1.82 23.13 -17.97
CA LEU A 122 1.40 22.70 -16.65
C LEU A 122 2.60 22.24 -15.82
N VAL A 123 2.77 22.81 -14.63
CA VAL A 123 3.63 22.23 -13.59
C VAL A 123 2.79 21.47 -12.57
N ALA A 124 3.39 20.48 -11.92
CA ALA A 124 2.66 19.63 -10.97
C ALA A 124 2.02 20.41 -9.79
N GLY A 125 2.56 21.59 -9.46
CA GLY A 125 1.97 22.49 -8.46
C GLY A 125 0.60 23.04 -8.89
N ASP A 126 0.43 23.39 -10.16
CA ASP A 126 -0.83 23.95 -10.68
C ASP A 126 -1.97 22.93 -10.61
N VAL A 127 -1.60 21.65 -10.82
CA VAL A 127 -2.52 20.52 -10.81
C VAL A 127 -3.11 20.23 -9.41
N ILE A 128 -2.40 20.64 -8.35
CA ILE A 128 -2.92 20.52 -6.97
C ILE A 128 -4.17 21.37 -6.77
N ASP A 129 -4.20 22.56 -7.37
CA ASP A 129 -5.26 23.55 -7.16
C ASP A 129 -6.44 23.36 -8.13
N THR A 130 -6.26 22.58 -9.20
CA THR A 130 -7.28 22.27 -10.22
C THR A 130 -7.89 20.89 -10.06
N PHE A 131 -7.96 20.43 -8.82
CA PHE A 131 -8.54 19.15 -8.44
C PHE A 131 -9.91 18.95 -9.09
N PRO A 132 -10.06 18.03 -10.04
CA PRO A 132 -11.37 17.76 -10.61
C PRO A 132 -12.18 17.12 -9.48
N ASP A 133 -13.22 17.82 -9.02
CA ASP A 133 -14.13 17.36 -7.96
C ASP A 133 -14.79 16.02 -8.32
N ASN A 134 -14.70 15.61 -9.58
CA ASN A 134 -15.16 14.35 -10.13
C ASN A 134 -13.92 13.58 -10.59
N ALA A 135 -13.69 12.37 -10.08
CA ALA A 135 -12.53 11.53 -10.40
C ALA A 135 -12.62 10.98 -11.83
N GLU A 136 -12.87 11.85 -12.81
CA GLU A 136 -12.96 11.53 -14.23
C GLU A 136 -11.59 11.25 -14.83
N TYR A 137 -10.50 11.65 -14.19
CA TYR A 137 -9.15 11.51 -14.72
C TYR A 137 -8.24 10.73 -13.77
N SER A 138 -7.42 9.84 -14.33
CA SER A 138 -6.36 9.11 -13.63
C SER A 138 -5.11 9.98 -13.50
N PHE A 139 -4.78 10.76 -14.52
CA PHE A 139 -3.54 11.54 -14.57
C PHE A 139 -3.62 12.79 -15.46
N ALA A 140 -2.63 13.67 -15.34
CA ALA A 140 -2.36 14.79 -16.23
C ALA A 140 -0.92 14.74 -16.75
N VAL A 141 -0.68 15.15 -18.00
CA VAL A 141 0.66 15.33 -18.54
C VAL A 141 1.21 16.67 -18.05
N VAL A 142 2.42 16.66 -17.48
CA VAL A 142 3.08 17.87 -16.96
C VAL A 142 4.35 18.16 -17.74
N ASN A 143 4.74 19.44 -17.81
CA ASN A 143 5.93 19.91 -18.54
C ASN A 143 6.06 19.39 -20.00
N GLY A 144 4.93 19.18 -20.68
CA GLY A 144 4.92 18.61 -22.03
C GLY A 144 5.54 17.20 -22.11
N ASN A 145 5.32 16.40 -21.07
CA ASN A 145 5.85 15.04 -20.90
C ASN A 145 7.39 14.96 -20.80
N LYS A 146 8.07 16.08 -20.52
CA LYS A 146 9.54 16.14 -20.39
C LYS A 146 9.95 16.06 -18.92
N PRO A 147 10.74 15.05 -18.50
CA PRO A 147 11.34 15.00 -17.17
C PRO A 147 12.21 16.23 -16.90
N GLY A 148 12.29 16.64 -15.64
CA GLY A 148 13.17 17.72 -15.17
C GLY A 148 14.43 17.19 -14.48
N PHE A 149 15.09 16.20 -15.05
CA PHE A 149 16.36 15.66 -14.52
C PHE A 149 17.53 16.56 -14.90
N THR A 150 18.54 16.64 -14.02
CA THR A 150 19.81 17.30 -14.35
C THR A 150 20.75 16.34 -15.09
N GLU A 151 21.72 16.88 -15.82
CA GLU A 151 22.77 16.09 -16.47
C GLU A 151 23.56 15.24 -15.46
N GLU A 152 23.75 15.74 -14.24
CA GLU A 152 24.43 15.01 -13.16
C GLU A 152 23.61 13.81 -12.68
N GLU A 153 22.29 13.96 -12.56
CA GLU A 153 21.39 12.85 -12.23
C GLU A 153 21.42 11.79 -13.35
N LEU A 154 21.42 12.21 -14.62
CA LEU A 154 21.46 11.32 -15.79
C LEU A 154 22.80 10.59 -15.91
N ALA A 155 23.91 11.22 -15.52
CA ALA A 155 25.25 10.61 -15.56
C ALA A 155 25.57 9.72 -14.34
N SER A 156 24.64 9.58 -13.39
CA SER A 156 24.87 8.82 -12.16
C SER A 156 24.86 7.30 -12.41
N SER A 157 25.67 6.55 -11.67
CA SER A 157 25.53 5.09 -11.58
C SER A 157 24.24 4.71 -10.86
N GLU A 158 23.83 3.45 -10.95
CA GLU A 158 22.76 2.86 -10.15
C GLU A 158 22.70 3.32 -8.68
N PHE A 159 21.54 3.81 -8.24
CA PHE A 159 21.30 4.26 -6.87
C PHE A 159 19.82 4.16 -6.49
N GLN A 160 19.55 4.19 -5.18
CA GLN A 160 18.21 4.42 -4.64
C GLN A 160 18.29 5.48 -3.54
N SER A 161 17.47 6.52 -3.66
CA SER A 161 17.38 7.62 -2.70
C SER A 161 15.94 7.82 -2.27
N TYR A 162 15.71 7.80 -0.95
CA TYR A 162 14.40 8.01 -0.35
C TYR A 162 14.50 9.16 0.64
N GLY A 163 13.82 10.27 0.35
CA GLY A 163 13.84 11.44 1.21
C GLY A 163 13.33 11.15 2.62
N ASP A 164 13.93 11.78 3.62
CA ASP A 164 13.45 11.70 5.00
C ASP A 164 12.00 12.17 5.11
N LEU A 165 11.26 11.54 6.01
CA LEU A 165 9.93 12.00 6.33
C LEU A 165 9.99 13.45 6.83
N ASP A 166 9.04 14.28 6.42
CA ASP A 166 8.96 15.63 6.95
C ASP A 166 8.41 15.64 8.40
N TYR A 167 8.26 16.84 8.98
CA TYR A 167 7.79 17.01 10.36
C TYR A 167 6.36 16.52 10.61
N LEU A 168 5.56 16.29 9.55
CA LEU A 168 4.23 15.69 9.62
C LEU A 168 4.25 14.18 9.35
N GLY A 169 5.43 13.58 9.21
CA GLY A 169 5.61 12.17 8.89
C GLY A 169 5.31 11.82 7.43
N ARG A 170 5.31 12.81 6.53
CA ARG A 170 4.96 12.63 5.12
C ARG A 170 6.19 12.25 4.31
N CYS A 171 6.03 11.35 3.33
CA CYS A 171 7.12 11.00 2.43
C CYS A 171 7.54 12.20 1.57
N ARG A 172 8.83 12.25 1.25
CA ARG A 172 9.46 13.18 0.32
C ARG A 172 9.80 12.45 -0.99
N PRO A 173 10.36 13.13 -2.01
CA PRO A 173 10.70 12.46 -3.27
C PRO A 173 11.53 11.19 -3.06
N ALA A 174 11.23 10.19 -3.86
CA ALA A 174 12.05 9.00 -4.05
C ALA A 174 12.61 9.03 -5.47
N THR A 175 13.92 8.83 -5.61
CA THR A 175 14.63 8.82 -6.89
C THR A 175 15.51 7.58 -6.97
N SER A 176 15.55 6.93 -8.12
CA SER A 176 16.43 5.79 -8.35
C SER A 176 16.87 5.74 -9.80
N MET A 177 18.15 5.44 -10.02
CA MET A 177 18.63 4.95 -11.31
C MET A 177 18.34 3.46 -11.35
N LEU A 178 17.21 3.07 -11.94
CA LEU A 178 16.73 1.68 -11.96
C LEU A 178 17.49 0.87 -13.00
N GLY A 179 17.80 -0.38 -12.67
CA GLY A 179 18.40 -1.37 -13.56
C GLY A 179 17.93 -2.78 -13.18
N ARG A 180 18.27 -3.77 -14.00
CA ARG A 180 17.80 -5.15 -13.82
C ARG A 180 18.20 -5.76 -12.47
N ASN A 181 19.36 -5.39 -11.94
CA ASN A 181 19.88 -5.92 -10.69
C ASN A 181 19.11 -5.44 -9.44
N MET A 182 18.34 -4.34 -9.54
CA MET A 182 17.52 -3.83 -8.44
C MET A 182 16.18 -4.52 -8.34
N MET A 183 15.75 -5.18 -9.43
CA MET A 183 14.50 -5.91 -9.45
C MET A 183 14.58 -7.12 -8.51
N PRO A 184 13.60 -7.31 -7.61
CA PRO A 184 13.66 -8.38 -6.64
C PRO A 184 13.46 -9.75 -7.31
N THR A 185 14.24 -10.72 -6.86
CA THR A 185 14.04 -12.14 -7.19
C THR A 185 13.14 -12.87 -6.17
N GLU A 186 12.96 -12.26 -5.00
CA GLU A 186 12.14 -12.80 -3.92
C GLU A 186 10.67 -12.34 -4.02
N LYS A 187 9.79 -13.08 -3.34
CA LYS A 187 8.39 -12.67 -3.21
C LYS A 187 8.28 -11.49 -2.23
N ARG A 188 7.44 -10.52 -2.59
CA ARG A 188 7.08 -9.39 -1.72
C ARG A 188 6.58 -9.88 -0.36
N GLY A 189 7.17 -9.35 0.71
CA GLY A 189 6.75 -9.61 2.08
C GLY A 189 5.59 -8.73 2.54
N SER A 190 5.17 -8.91 3.79
CA SER A 190 4.14 -8.06 4.40
C SER A 190 4.60 -6.62 4.61
N ILE A 191 3.68 -5.67 4.44
CA ILE A 191 3.90 -4.26 4.80
C ILE A 191 2.81 -3.69 5.72
N GLY A 192 1.92 -4.54 6.25
CA GLY A 192 0.74 -4.15 7.03
C GLY A 192 1.05 -3.33 8.30
N MET A 193 2.27 -3.44 8.82
CA MET A 193 2.73 -2.68 9.98
C MET A 193 2.92 -1.18 9.69
N ILE A 194 3.10 -0.79 8.42
CA ILE A 194 3.37 0.59 8.05
C ILE A 194 2.07 1.38 8.01
N LYS A 195 2.04 2.54 8.66
CA LYS A 195 0.90 3.47 8.64
C LYS A 195 1.43 4.83 8.22
N PRO A 196 1.35 5.17 6.92
CA PRO A 196 1.78 6.48 6.43
C PRO A 196 0.96 7.62 7.04
N SER A 197 1.37 8.85 6.79
CA SER A 197 0.61 10.04 7.17
C SER A 197 -0.84 9.95 6.66
N GLY A 198 -1.80 10.32 7.50
CA GLY A 198 -3.23 10.30 7.14
C GLY A 198 -3.84 8.92 6.94
N TRP A 199 -3.18 7.83 7.37
CA TRP A 199 -3.68 6.47 7.19
C TRP A 199 -4.99 6.20 7.95
N HIS A 200 -5.97 5.62 7.24
CA HIS A 200 -7.20 5.06 7.82
C HIS A 200 -7.55 3.75 7.15
N THR A 201 -8.00 2.76 7.92
CA THR A 201 -8.63 1.57 7.34
C THR A 201 -10.10 1.88 7.03
N LYS A 202 -10.43 2.18 5.76
CA LYS A 202 -11.80 2.50 5.30
C LYS A 202 -12.26 1.52 4.23
N ARG A 203 -13.50 1.04 4.37
CA ARG A 203 -14.07 -0.03 3.54
C ARG A 203 -15.34 0.44 2.80
N TYR A 204 -15.44 0.13 1.51
CA TYR A 204 -16.51 0.48 0.58
C TYR A 204 -16.86 -0.70 -0.35
N ASP A 205 -17.73 -1.61 0.12
CA ASP A 205 -17.98 -2.92 -0.50
C ASP A 205 -18.48 -2.91 -1.94
N LYS A 206 -19.19 -1.85 -2.35
CA LYS A 206 -19.83 -1.75 -3.67
C LYS A 206 -19.10 -0.81 -4.63
N LEU A 207 -18.13 -0.05 -4.15
CA LEU A 207 -17.43 0.98 -4.94
C LEU A 207 -16.00 0.58 -5.29
N ILE A 208 -15.41 -0.32 -4.50
CA ILE A 208 -14.01 -0.71 -4.67
C ILE A 208 -13.92 -2.23 -4.77
N ALA A 209 -13.19 -2.70 -5.77
CA ALA A 209 -12.98 -4.09 -6.13
C ALA A 209 -12.58 -4.99 -4.94
N ASP A 210 -11.57 -4.58 -4.19
CA ASP A 210 -11.06 -5.25 -2.98
C ASP A 210 -11.69 -4.72 -1.70
N LYS A 211 -12.65 -3.79 -1.83
CA LYS A 211 -13.44 -3.16 -0.78
C LYS A 211 -12.70 -2.11 0.05
N TYR A 212 -11.40 -1.84 -0.14
CA TYR A 212 -10.67 -0.92 0.74
C TYR A 212 -10.16 0.30 0.01
N LEU A 213 -10.33 1.48 0.62
CA LEU A 213 -10.00 2.74 -0.02
C LEU A 213 -8.50 2.93 -0.18
N TYR A 214 -7.74 2.78 0.90
CA TYR A 214 -6.33 3.12 0.92
C TYR A 214 -5.45 1.89 0.86
N ASN A 215 -4.46 1.98 -0.04
CA ASN A 215 -3.31 1.12 -0.13
C ASN A 215 -2.10 1.83 0.48
N ARG A 216 -1.17 1.02 0.99
CA ARG A 216 0.20 1.47 1.28
C ARG A 216 0.92 1.56 -0.06
N CYS A 217 0.75 2.70 -0.72
CA CYS A 217 1.20 2.91 -2.07
C CYS A 217 2.70 3.18 -2.06
N HIS A 218 3.45 2.38 -2.80
CA HIS A 218 4.87 2.60 -3.01
C HIS A 218 5.09 3.87 -3.85
N LEU A 219 6.12 4.67 -3.54
CA LEU A 219 6.56 5.73 -4.47
C LEU A 219 7.35 5.11 -5.61
N ILE A 220 8.32 4.24 -5.29
CA ILE A 220 8.99 3.36 -6.26
C ILE A 220 8.55 1.92 -5.96
N GLY A 221 7.80 1.32 -6.87
CA GLY A 221 7.22 -0.01 -6.74
C GLY A 221 8.23 -1.10 -6.38
N TYR A 222 7.80 -2.07 -5.57
CA TYR A 222 8.62 -3.22 -5.17
C TYR A 222 9.24 -3.94 -6.38
N GLN A 223 8.49 -4.08 -7.48
CA GLN A 223 8.97 -4.75 -8.69
C GLN A 223 10.18 -4.07 -9.35
N LEU A 224 10.39 -2.78 -9.08
CA LEU A 224 11.47 -1.99 -9.65
C LEU A 224 12.69 -1.94 -8.71
N SER A 225 12.49 -1.84 -7.40
CA SER A 225 13.55 -1.51 -6.44
C SER A 225 13.83 -2.55 -5.35
N GLY A 226 12.94 -3.55 -5.21
CA GLY A 226 12.96 -4.52 -4.12
C GLY A 226 12.63 -3.95 -2.73
N GLN A 227 12.33 -2.64 -2.61
CA GLN A 227 12.03 -2.03 -1.31
C GLN A 227 10.65 -2.45 -0.80
N ASN A 228 10.64 -3.32 0.21
CA ASN A 228 9.39 -3.86 0.75
C ASN A 228 8.71 -2.89 1.75
N ALA A 229 9.07 -2.91 3.03
CA ALA A 229 8.40 -2.16 4.11
C ALA A 229 9.08 -0.82 4.44
N ASN A 230 9.67 -0.13 3.45
CA ASN A 230 10.37 1.13 3.67
C ASN A 230 9.38 2.28 3.96
N ARG A 231 9.39 2.80 5.20
CA ARG A 231 8.51 3.89 5.64
C ARG A 231 8.67 5.18 4.84
N LYS A 232 9.84 5.42 4.23
CA LYS A 232 10.12 6.60 3.38
C LYS A 232 9.63 6.44 1.94
N ASN A 233 9.11 5.26 1.60
CA ASN A 233 8.66 4.89 0.26
C ASN A 233 7.16 4.53 0.23
N LEU A 234 6.41 4.77 1.29
CA LEU A 234 5.01 4.34 1.42
C LEU A 234 4.11 5.50 1.81
N ILE A 235 3.16 5.85 0.95
CA ILE A 235 2.14 6.88 1.19
C ILE A 235 0.74 6.26 1.35
N THR A 236 -0.17 7.02 1.95
CA THR A 236 -1.61 6.74 1.93
C THR A 236 -2.14 7.07 0.53
N GLY A 237 -2.21 6.07 -0.35
CA GLY A 237 -2.72 6.21 -1.71
C GLY A 237 -4.06 5.49 -1.88
N THR A 238 -4.97 6.00 -2.69
CA THR A 238 -6.21 5.27 -3.00
C THR A 238 -5.90 4.00 -3.81
N ARG A 239 -6.82 3.04 -3.78
CA ARG A 239 -6.76 1.86 -4.64
C ARG A 239 -6.74 2.22 -6.12
N TYR A 240 -7.45 3.28 -6.50
CA TYR A 240 -7.44 3.82 -7.85
C TYR A 240 -6.08 4.42 -8.24
N LEU A 241 -5.50 5.31 -7.42
CA LEU A 241 -4.14 5.83 -7.63
C LEU A 241 -3.13 4.69 -7.82
N ASN A 242 -3.15 3.72 -6.90
CA ASN A 242 -2.14 2.67 -6.85
C ASN A 242 -2.18 1.72 -8.05
N VAL A 243 -3.35 1.50 -8.67
CA VAL A 243 -3.50 0.43 -9.70
C VAL A 243 -4.00 0.94 -11.03
N GLU A 244 -4.95 1.86 -11.03
CA GLU A 244 -5.45 2.47 -12.27
C GLU A 244 -4.64 3.72 -12.64
N GLY A 245 -3.78 4.22 -11.74
CA GLY A 245 -2.97 5.41 -11.93
C GLY A 245 -1.50 5.10 -12.16
N MET A 246 -0.80 4.63 -11.13
CA MET A 246 0.65 4.43 -11.13
C MET A 246 1.08 3.15 -11.85
N LEU A 247 0.40 2.03 -11.59
CA LEU A 247 0.84 0.69 -12.04
C LEU A 247 1.11 0.61 -13.56
N PRO A 248 0.31 1.19 -14.48
CA PRO A 248 0.62 1.14 -15.90
C PRO A 248 1.96 1.78 -16.29
N PHE A 249 2.36 2.85 -15.60
CA PHE A 249 3.67 3.48 -15.80
C PHE A 249 4.80 2.67 -15.16
N GLU A 250 4.54 2.05 -14.00
CA GLU A 250 5.51 1.16 -13.37
C GLU A 250 5.76 -0.10 -14.21
N ASP A 251 4.71 -0.69 -14.79
CA ASP A 251 4.80 -1.86 -15.67
C ASP A 251 5.53 -1.52 -16.97
N MET A 252 5.27 -0.35 -17.55
CA MET A 252 6.03 0.17 -18.71
C MET A 252 7.54 0.20 -18.43
N VAL A 253 7.96 0.83 -17.34
CA VAL A 253 9.38 0.92 -16.95
C VAL A 253 9.93 -0.47 -16.64
N ALA A 254 9.17 -1.31 -15.94
CA ALA A 254 9.61 -2.65 -15.58
C ALA A 254 9.82 -3.54 -16.80
N ASP A 255 8.90 -3.51 -17.76
CA ASP A 255 8.96 -4.32 -18.96
C ASP A 255 10.09 -3.87 -19.89
N TYR A 256 10.32 -2.56 -20.01
CA TYR A 256 11.48 -2.00 -20.70
C TYR A 256 12.80 -2.53 -20.11
N ILE A 257 13.04 -2.33 -18.81
CA ILE A 257 14.27 -2.81 -18.13
C ILE A 257 14.45 -4.32 -18.32
N LYS A 258 13.35 -5.10 -18.26
CA LYS A 258 13.43 -6.55 -18.43
C LYS A 258 13.78 -6.99 -19.85
N ALA A 259 13.37 -6.22 -20.86
CA ALA A 259 13.55 -6.55 -22.26
C ALA A 259 14.93 -6.13 -22.78
N THR A 260 15.48 -5.03 -22.27
CA THR A 260 16.71 -4.42 -22.80
C THR A 260 17.92 -4.54 -21.89
N ASP A 261 17.71 -4.80 -20.59
CA ASP A 261 18.75 -4.70 -19.55
C ASP A 261 19.30 -3.26 -19.37
N HIS A 262 18.62 -2.26 -19.94
CA HIS A 262 18.95 -0.84 -19.83
C HIS A 262 18.55 -0.24 -18.48
N HIS A 263 18.99 1.00 -18.25
CA HIS A 263 18.68 1.77 -17.07
C HIS A 263 17.63 2.85 -17.32
N VAL A 264 16.88 3.18 -16.26
CA VAL A 264 15.90 4.26 -16.26
C VAL A 264 16.08 5.11 -15.00
N LEU A 265 16.42 6.39 -15.18
CA LEU A 265 16.34 7.35 -14.09
C LEU A 265 14.86 7.65 -13.80
N TYR A 266 14.45 7.36 -12.57
CA TYR A 266 13.06 7.34 -12.15
C TYR A 266 12.86 8.15 -10.87
N ARG A 267 11.91 9.06 -10.87
CA ARG A 267 11.60 9.91 -9.70
C ARG A 267 10.11 10.01 -9.46
N VAL A 268 9.70 9.73 -8.23
CA VAL A 268 8.31 9.88 -7.80
C VAL A 268 8.24 10.83 -6.61
N ARG A 269 7.52 11.93 -6.81
CA ARG A 269 7.34 13.00 -5.82
C ARG A 269 5.88 13.03 -5.37
N PRO A 270 5.57 12.74 -4.10
CA PRO A 270 4.22 13.00 -3.57
C PRO A 270 4.01 14.50 -3.35
N LEU A 271 2.86 15.01 -3.78
CA LEU A 271 2.52 16.43 -3.66
C LEU A 271 1.43 16.58 -2.59
N PHE A 272 1.71 17.38 -1.57
CA PHE A 272 0.77 17.69 -0.48
C PHE A 272 0.35 19.15 -0.56
N TYR A 273 -0.93 19.43 -0.33
CA TYR A 273 -1.40 20.80 -0.19
C TYR A 273 -1.24 21.27 1.27
N LYS A 274 -0.39 22.27 1.51
CA LYS A 274 -0.14 22.84 2.84
C LYS A 274 0.16 21.74 3.88
N ASN A 275 -0.67 21.65 4.93
CA ASN A 275 -0.54 20.70 6.04
C ASN A 275 -1.36 19.42 5.84
N ASP A 276 -1.77 19.12 4.61
CA ASP A 276 -2.48 17.88 4.33
C ASP A 276 -1.60 16.66 4.63
N LEU A 277 -2.20 15.65 5.25
CA LEU A 277 -1.54 14.40 5.62
C LEU A 277 -1.63 13.34 4.52
N VAL A 278 -2.58 13.48 3.60
CA VAL A 278 -2.71 12.62 2.42
C VAL A 278 -2.28 13.42 1.19
N ALA A 279 -1.44 12.82 0.35
CA ALA A 279 -0.98 13.48 -0.87
C ALA A 279 -2.17 13.70 -1.81
N ARG A 280 -2.14 14.82 -2.53
CA ARG A 280 -3.07 15.15 -3.60
C ARG A 280 -2.83 14.28 -4.84
N GLY A 281 -1.60 13.82 -5.00
CA GLY A 281 -1.20 12.91 -6.05
C GLY A 281 0.30 12.70 -5.98
N VAL A 282 0.83 12.05 -7.01
CA VAL A 282 2.27 11.91 -7.21
C VAL A 282 2.63 12.42 -8.59
N GLN A 283 3.75 13.12 -8.69
CA GLN A 283 4.41 13.34 -9.96
C GLN A 283 5.37 12.18 -10.20
N MET A 284 5.32 11.59 -11.38
CA MET A 284 6.20 10.51 -11.83
C MET A 284 6.98 10.99 -13.04
N GLU A 285 8.30 10.84 -12.97
CA GLU A 285 9.26 11.18 -14.01
C GLU A 285 10.11 9.95 -14.33
N ALA A 286 10.30 9.66 -15.62
CA ALA A 286 11.15 8.57 -16.08
C ALA A 286 11.93 8.98 -17.34
N GLN A 287 13.19 8.57 -17.42
CA GLN A 287 14.02 8.71 -18.62
C GLN A 287 14.99 7.52 -18.74
N SER A 288 15.00 6.82 -19.88
CA SER A 288 16.02 5.81 -20.20
C SER A 288 17.39 6.45 -20.42
N ILE A 289 18.48 5.70 -20.16
CA ILE A 289 19.85 6.23 -20.21
C ILE A 289 20.58 5.85 -21.49
N GLU A 290 20.46 4.60 -21.92
CA GLU A 290 21.15 4.05 -23.09
C GLU A 290 20.48 4.44 -24.41
N ASP A 291 19.20 4.82 -24.37
CA ASP A 291 18.39 5.24 -25.50
C ASP A 291 17.30 6.24 -25.05
N ASP A 292 16.47 6.67 -25.99
CA ASP A 292 15.36 7.62 -25.76
C ASP A 292 13.98 6.92 -25.72
N GLU A 293 13.93 5.61 -25.49
CA GLU A 293 12.70 4.81 -25.56
C GLU A 293 11.74 5.07 -24.39
N ILE A 294 12.22 5.38 -23.20
CA ILE A 294 11.39 5.76 -22.05
C ILE A 294 11.56 7.25 -21.77
N ARG A 295 10.47 8.02 -21.87
CA ARG A 295 10.45 9.42 -21.45
C ARG A 295 9.06 9.91 -21.09
N PHE A 296 8.84 10.20 -19.80
CA PHE A 296 7.57 10.81 -19.39
C PHE A 296 7.67 11.71 -18.16
N ASN A 297 6.71 12.62 -18.06
CA ASN A 297 6.46 13.43 -16.87
C ASN A 297 4.96 13.62 -16.67
N VAL A 298 4.42 12.96 -15.66
CA VAL A 298 2.97 12.89 -15.42
C VAL A 298 2.65 13.15 -13.95
N PHE A 299 1.45 13.68 -13.69
CA PHE A 299 0.89 13.78 -12.36
C PHE A 299 -0.30 12.83 -12.23
N ILE A 300 -0.20 11.85 -11.33
CA ILE A 300 -1.27 10.88 -11.05
C ILE A 300 -2.07 11.34 -9.84
N TYR A 301 -3.39 11.47 -9.99
CA TYR A 301 -4.27 11.97 -8.94
C TYR A 301 -4.54 10.93 -7.85
N ASN A 302 -4.46 11.34 -6.58
CA ASN A 302 -4.83 10.50 -5.44
C ASN A 302 -6.33 10.52 -5.17
N VAL A 303 -7.13 10.17 -6.18
CA VAL A 303 -8.59 10.20 -6.15
C VAL A 303 -9.17 8.79 -6.14
N GLN A 304 -10.46 8.66 -5.85
CA GLN A 304 -11.20 7.43 -6.02
C GLN A 304 -12.60 7.78 -6.54
N PRO A 305 -13.07 7.16 -7.65
CA PRO A 305 -14.44 7.33 -8.12
C PRO A 305 -15.47 7.16 -7.00
N ASP A 306 -16.48 8.02 -7.02
CA ASP A 306 -17.61 8.06 -6.06
C ASP A 306 -17.24 8.29 -4.58
N ILE A 307 -16.00 8.66 -4.28
CA ILE A 307 -15.53 8.91 -2.91
C ILE A 307 -14.90 10.29 -2.80
N GLN A 308 -15.33 11.06 -1.80
CA GLN A 308 -14.72 12.32 -1.40
C GLN A 308 -13.71 12.07 -0.28
N ILE A 309 -12.50 12.58 -0.46
CA ILE A 309 -11.39 12.46 0.49
C ILE A 309 -11.15 13.80 1.18
N ASN A 310 -11.04 13.76 2.50
CA ASN A 310 -10.51 14.86 3.30
C ASN A 310 -8.98 14.70 3.41
N TYR A 311 -8.25 15.31 2.48
CA TYR A 311 -6.78 15.19 2.42
C TYR A 311 -6.06 15.70 3.67
N ARG A 312 -6.69 16.60 4.43
CA ARG A 312 -6.14 17.14 5.67
C ARG A 312 -5.87 16.05 6.70
N ASN A 313 -6.74 15.06 6.79
CA ASN A 313 -6.67 14.04 7.83
C ASN A 313 -6.87 12.60 7.35
N GLY A 314 -7.19 12.38 6.07
CA GLY A 314 -7.44 11.08 5.45
C GLY A 314 -8.84 10.49 5.66
N ASN A 315 -9.76 11.20 6.33
CA ASN A 315 -11.16 10.76 6.37
C ASN A 315 -11.77 10.76 4.97
N SER A 316 -12.81 9.95 4.77
CA SER A 316 -13.52 9.88 3.50
C SER A 316 -15.00 9.62 3.70
N LYS A 317 -15.79 9.99 2.70
CA LYS A 317 -17.21 9.66 2.59
C LYS A 317 -17.56 9.40 1.14
N LYS A 318 -18.66 8.67 0.92
CA LYS A 318 -19.25 8.54 -0.42
C LYS A 318 -19.69 9.93 -0.91
N LYS A 319 -19.56 10.17 -2.22
CA LYS A 319 -20.20 11.29 -2.91
C LYS A 319 -21.72 11.10 -2.98
#